data_AF-A0A8J2WMK9-F1
#
_entry.id   AF-A0A8J2WMK9-F1
#
_cell.length_a   1.000
_cell.length_b   1.000
_cell.length_c   1.000
_cell.angle_alpha   90.00
_cell.angle_beta   90.00
_cell.angle_gamma   90.00
#
_symmetry.space_group_name_H-M   'P 1'
#
loop_
_entity.id
_entity.type
_entity.pdbx_description
1 polymer ?
#
loop_
_entity_poly.entity_id
_entity_poly.type
_entity_poly.pdbx_seq_one_letter_code
_entity_poly.pdbx_strand_id
1 'polypeptide(L)'
;MNPAGKSYVCILHEYVQHALKKQPAYTFKEIENAATPYSATVLINGMQYGTGVGSSKKAAKAEAAKATLEVLIPQMKEKILDEAEPGHKGPNHQSDLDLSFFNEIRIEDPRVAELCAKTSEPSPYAILLTCLQRNFGLGDKNVKYELKTLKHQKNEVIMTVGKHTVQVPCKNKRDGKQRAAQAILQALHPHISSWGSLLRLYGSHSLKTVKEKKQEEQQITLLQSKAAVNAPNYAILNKLRQEMLKLRQMREAVQPIGRFIPPDDVGMPSTSGADLNNVDL
;
A
#
# COMPACT_ATOMS: atom_id res chain seq x y z
N MET A 1 2.28 -9.13 -20.43
CA MET A 1 3.53 -8.64 -19.79
C MET A 1 4.32 -9.84 -19.32
N ASN A 2 5.60 -9.92 -19.66
CA ASN A 2 6.52 -10.89 -19.08
C ASN A 2 7.32 -10.19 -17.97
N PRO A 3 7.12 -10.50 -16.69
CA PRO A 3 7.84 -9.88 -15.58
C PRO A 3 9.28 -10.38 -15.44
N ALA A 4 9.62 -11.53 -16.04
CA ALA A 4 10.92 -12.18 -15.86
C ALA A 4 12.08 -11.25 -16.25
N GLY A 5 12.99 -10.99 -15.30
CA GLY A 5 14.21 -10.21 -15.50
C GLY A 5 14.05 -8.69 -15.57
N LYS A 6 12.83 -8.14 -15.42
CA LYS A 6 12.60 -6.69 -15.44
C LYS A 6 12.52 -6.10 -14.04
N SER A 7 13.13 -4.93 -13.84
CA SER A 7 12.99 -4.22 -12.56
C SER A 7 11.54 -3.77 -12.32
N TYR A 8 11.11 -3.66 -11.04
CA TYR A 8 9.80 -3.14 -10.66
C TYR A 8 9.49 -1.77 -11.29
N VAL A 9 10.51 -0.93 -11.46
CA VAL A 9 10.38 0.38 -12.10
C VAL A 9 10.02 0.22 -13.58
N CYS A 10 10.66 -0.71 -14.30
CA CYS A 10 10.36 -0.99 -15.69
C CYS A 10 8.97 -1.58 -15.86
N ILE A 11 8.60 -2.56 -15.03
CA ILE A 11 7.28 -3.19 -15.06
C ILE A 11 6.19 -2.14 -14.83
N LEU A 12 6.36 -1.26 -13.84
CA LEU A 12 5.42 -0.17 -13.58
C LEU A 12 5.35 0.82 -14.73
N HIS A 13 6.49 1.17 -15.33
CA HIS A 13 6.52 2.08 -16.47
C HIS A 13 5.76 1.51 -17.67
N GLU A 14 6.05 0.25 -18.04
CA GLU A 14 5.34 -0.45 -19.10
C GLU A 14 3.85 -0.56 -18.80
N TYR A 15 3.47 -0.88 -17.56
CA TYR A 15 2.08 -1.00 -17.17
C TYR A 15 1.33 0.32 -17.30
N VAL A 16 1.88 1.39 -16.74
CA VAL A 16 1.26 2.71 -16.79
C VAL A 16 1.20 3.22 -18.24
N GLN A 17 2.20 2.92 -19.06
CA GLN A 17 2.20 3.29 -20.48
C GLN A 17 1.17 2.49 -21.30
N HIS A 18 1.11 1.17 -21.15
CA HIS A 18 0.21 0.32 -21.94
C HIS A 18 -1.25 0.43 -21.47
N ALA A 19 -1.49 0.37 -20.17
CA ALA A 19 -2.84 0.38 -19.61
C ALA A 19 -3.42 1.81 -19.55
N LEU A 20 -2.58 2.82 -19.25
CA LEU A 20 -3.05 4.17 -18.93
C LEU A 20 -2.67 5.22 -19.98
N LYS A 21 -1.84 4.86 -20.97
CA LYS A 21 -1.29 5.78 -21.98
C LYS A 21 -0.64 7.03 -21.35
N LYS A 22 -0.07 6.86 -20.15
CA LYS A 22 0.58 7.91 -19.35
C LYS A 22 1.93 7.41 -18.88
N GLN A 23 2.69 8.28 -18.23
CA GLN A 23 3.96 7.92 -17.59
C GLN A 23 3.88 8.13 -16.07
N PRO A 24 4.47 7.23 -15.27
CA PRO A 24 4.56 7.41 -13.83
C PRO A 24 5.61 8.47 -13.51
N ALA A 25 5.26 9.45 -12.70
CA ALA A 25 6.19 10.43 -12.15
C ALA A 25 6.67 9.99 -10.76
N TYR A 26 7.84 10.46 -10.35
CA TYR A 26 8.42 10.16 -9.04
C TYR A 26 8.80 11.45 -8.33
N THR A 27 8.38 11.59 -7.07
CA THR A 27 8.86 12.65 -6.18
C THR A 27 9.77 12.06 -5.13
N PHE A 28 10.97 12.63 -4.99
CA PHE A 28 11.94 12.22 -3.98
C PHE A 28 11.94 13.20 -2.81
N LYS A 29 12.06 12.66 -1.60
CA LYS A 29 12.20 13.42 -0.36
C LYS A 29 13.29 12.78 0.48
N GLU A 30 14.03 13.60 1.20
CA GLU A 30 14.95 13.10 2.22
C GLU A 30 14.21 13.04 3.55
N ILE A 31 14.46 11.96 4.30
CA ILE A 31 13.86 11.70 5.60
C ILE A 31 14.96 11.50 6.64
N GLU A 32 14.65 11.86 7.89
CA GLU A 32 15.59 11.77 9.03
C GLU A 32 15.75 10.32 9.51
N ASN A 33 16.27 9.45 8.65
CA ASN A 33 16.56 8.07 8.97
C ASN A 33 17.99 7.71 8.51
N ALA A 34 18.84 7.34 9.47
CA ALA A 34 20.25 7.02 9.21
C ALA A 34 20.46 5.82 8.26
N ALA A 35 19.54 4.85 8.27
CA ALA A 35 19.66 3.65 7.43
C ALA A 35 18.99 3.81 6.06
N THR A 36 17.91 4.60 5.97
CA THR A 36 17.14 4.78 4.73
C THR A 36 16.74 6.25 4.52
N PRO A 37 17.71 7.14 4.23
CA PRO A 37 17.46 8.59 4.20
C PRO A 37 16.65 9.03 2.97
N TYR A 38 16.48 8.19 1.95
CA TYR A 38 15.75 8.57 0.74
C TYR A 38 14.36 7.95 0.72
N SER A 39 13.37 8.79 0.42
CA SER A 39 11.97 8.41 0.18
C SER A 39 11.58 8.77 -1.25
N ALA A 40 10.85 7.89 -1.92
CA ALA A 40 10.28 8.12 -3.24
C ALA A 40 8.78 7.82 -3.22
N THR A 41 7.99 8.68 -3.84
CA THR A 41 6.54 8.48 -4.03
C THR A 41 6.22 8.48 -5.51
N VAL A 42 5.43 7.50 -5.94
CA VAL A 42 4.93 7.44 -7.32
C VAL A 42 3.70 8.33 -7.46
N LEU A 43 3.67 9.16 -8.50
CA LEU A 43 2.50 9.90 -8.92
C LEU A 43 2.00 9.41 -10.27
N ILE A 44 0.71 9.10 -10.33
CA ILE A 44 0.00 8.78 -11.57
C ILE A 44 -1.18 9.74 -11.65
N ASN A 45 -1.25 10.51 -12.74
CA ASN A 45 -2.33 11.50 -12.94
C ASN A 45 -2.45 12.55 -11.81
N GLY A 46 -1.33 12.91 -11.17
CA GLY A 46 -1.31 13.84 -10.04
C GLY A 46 -1.72 13.24 -8.69
N MET A 47 -2.06 11.95 -8.66
CA MET A 47 -2.40 11.22 -7.43
C MET A 47 -1.19 10.43 -6.94
N GLN A 48 -0.93 10.45 -5.64
CA GLN A 48 0.11 9.70 -4.96
C GLN A 48 -0.35 8.26 -4.71
N TYR A 49 0.49 7.31 -5.11
CA TYR A 49 0.28 5.88 -4.92
C TYR A 49 1.28 5.32 -3.89
N GLY A 50 2.13 4.37 -4.31
CA GLY A 50 3.13 3.75 -3.46
C GLY A 50 4.22 4.74 -3.05
N THR A 51 4.64 4.63 -1.80
CA THR A 51 5.80 5.34 -1.25
C THR A 51 6.78 4.30 -0.74
N GLY A 52 8.03 4.41 -1.14
CA GLY A 52 9.12 3.52 -0.75
C GLY A 52 10.26 4.31 -0.14
N VAL A 53 10.96 3.70 0.83
CA VAL A 53 12.16 4.26 1.46
C VAL A 53 13.35 3.37 1.15
N GLY A 54 14.56 3.95 1.13
CA GLY A 54 15.76 3.18 0.85
C GLY A 54 17.05 3.93 1.18
N SER A 55 18.15 3.18 1.20
CA SER A 55 19.50 3.71 1.41
C SER A 55 20.01 4.54 0.23
N SER A 56 19.36 4.45 -0.93
CA SER A 56 19.65 5.25 -2.13
C SER A 56 18.36 5.67 -2.84
N LYS A 57 18.42 6.73 -3.66
CA LYS A 57 17.30 7.13 -4.53
C LYS A 57 16.84 5.98 -5.45
N LYS A 58 17.77 5.13 -5.91
CA LYS A 58 17.46 3.95 -6.74
C LYS A 58 16.67 2.90 -5.95
N ALA A 59 17.10 2.58 -4.74
CA ALA A 59 16.40 1.63 -3.86
C ALA A 59 15.01 2.15 -3.47
N ALA A 60 14.90 3.42 -3.06
CA ALA A 60 13.62 4.05 -2.73
C ALA A 60 12.66 4.05 -3.93
N LYS A 61 13.17 4.32 -5.14
CA LYS A 61 12.38 4.28 -6.38
C LYS A 61 11.84 2.88 -6.69
N ALA A 62 12.68 1.85 -6.52
CA ALA A 62 12.29 0.46 -6.75
C ALA A 62 11.21 0.02 -5.76
N GLU A 63 11.35 0.37 -4.47
CA GLU A 63 10.37 0.06 -3.44
C GLU A 63 9.04 0.80 -3.66
N ALA A 64 9.10 2.08 -4.05
CA ALA A 64 7.90 2.86 -4.39
C ALA A 64 7.16 2.28 -5.60
N ALA A 65 7.91 1.78 -6.59
CA ALA A 65 7.35 1.12 -7.76
C ALA A 65 6.69 -0.21 -7.40
N LYS A 66 7.34 -1.02 -6.56
CA LYS A 66 6.80 -2.27 -6.02
C LYS A 66 5.49 -2.04 -5.27
N ALA A 67 5.47 -1.11 -4.32
CA ALA A 67 4.26 -0.76 -3.56
C ALA A 67 3.12 -0.26 -4.48
N THR A 68 3.45 0.43 -5.58
CA THR A 68 2.44 0.88 -6.55
C THR A 68 1.90 -0.27 -7.40
N LEU A 69 2.75 -1.22 -7.81
CA LEU A 69 2.33 -2.41 -8.54
C LEU A 69 1.40 -3.30 -7.71
N GLU A 70 1.68 -3.45 -6.41
CA GLU A 70 0.81 -4.21 -5.48
C GLU A 70 -0.60 -3.61 -5.38
N VAL A 71 -0.73 -2.28 -5.50
CA VAL A 71 -2.02 -1.60 -5.51
C VAL A 71 -2.75 -1.78 -6.85
N LEU A 72 -2.03 -1.60 -7.97
CA LEU A 72 -2.62 -1.58 -9.30
C LEU A 72 -2.95 -2.98 -9.82
N ILE A 73 -2.14 -3.98 -9.46
CA ILE A 73 -2.24 -5.34 -10.01
C ILE A 73 -2.15 -6.34 -8.86
N PRO A 74 -3.25 -6.56 -8.12
CA PRO A 74 -3.27 -7.50 -6.99
C PRO A 74 -2.83 -8.92 -7.38
N GLN A 75 -3.16 -9.36 -8.59
CA GLN A 75 -2.77 -10.68 -9.12
C GLN A 75 -1.26 -10.79 -9.44
N MET A 76 -0.55 -9.68 -9.62
CA MET A 76 0.90 -9.69 -9.83
C MET A 76 1.65 -9.89 -8.52
N LYS A 77 1.01 -9.62 -7.37
CA LYS A 77 1.57 -9.88 -6.04
C LYS A 77 1.97 -11.34 -5.90
N GLU A 78 1.11 -12.26 -6.34
CA GLU A 78 1.38 -13.71 -6.30
C GLU A 78 2.55 -14.08 -7.21
N LYS A 79 2.56 -13.58 -8.46
CA LYS A 79 3.65 -13.86 -9.42
C LYS A 79 4.99 -13.23 -9.07
N ILE A 80 4.99 -12.11 -8.33
CA ILE A 80 6.20 -11.41 -7.87
C ILE A 80 6.72 -12.02 -6.56
N LEU A 81 5.83 -12.53 -5.69
CA LEU A 81 6.20 -13.19 -4.43
C LEU A 81 6.83 -14.57 -4.65
N ASP A 82 6.41 -15.30 -5.69
CA ASP A 82 7.00 -16.60 -6.01
C ASP A 82 8.48 -16.50 -6.47
N GLU A 83 8.93 -15.32 -6.92
CA GLU A 83 10.32 -15.09 -7.38
C GLU A 83 11.22 -14.42 -6.33
N ALA A 84 10.67 -13.85 -5.25
CA ALA A 84 11.41 -13.11 -4.24
C ALA A 84 11.36 -13.79 -2.87
N GLU A 85 12.25 -14.76 -2.65
CA GLU A 85 12.62 -15.39 -1.37
C GLU A 85 11.48 -16.09 -0.58
N PRO A 86 11.49 -17.43 -0.48
CA PRO A 86 10.54 -18.18 0.35
C PRO A 86 10.86 -17.98 1.83
N GLY A 87 10.38 -16.90 2.44
CA GLY A 87 10.61 -16.69 3.88
C GLY A 87 10.11 -15.39 4.50
N HIS A 88 9.71 -14.37 3.74
CA HIS A 88 9.22 -13.11 4.30
C HIS A 88 7.69 -13.04 4.40
N LYS A 89 7.09 -14.05 5.08
CA LYS A 89 5.69 -13.98 5.50
C LYS A 89 5.60 -13.16 6.80
N GLY A 90 5.61 -11.84 6.66
CA GLY A 90 5.26 -10.94 7.75
C GLY A 90 3.80 -11.11 8.20
N PRO A 91 3.40 -10.57 9.36
CA PRO A 91 2.06 -10.72 9.95
C PRO A 91 0.91 -10.11 9.12
N ASN A 92 1.19 -9.54 7.94
CA ASN A 92 0.26 -8.84 7.07
C ASN A 92 -0.53 -9.76 6.12
N HIS A 93 -0.39 -11.08 6.25
CA HIS A 93 -1.01 -12.04 5.33
C HIS A 93 -2.51 -12.27 5.61
N GLN A 94 -2.97 -12.08 6.85
CA GLN A 94 -4.39 -12.23 7.19
C GLN A 94 -5.23 -11.04 6.70
N SER A 95 -4.70 -9.81 6.77
CA SER A 95 -5.38 -8.60 6.27
C SER A 95 -5.47 -8.55 4.75
N ASP A 96 -4.47 -9.08 4.02
CA ASP A 96 -4.52 -9.16 2.56
C ASP A 96 -5.55 -10.19 2.05
N LEU A 97 -5.73 -11.29 2.78
CA LEU A 97 -6.78 -12.27 2.50
C LEU A 97 -8.17 -11.65 2.68
N ASP A 98 -8.38 -10.80 3.68
CA ASP A 98 -9.65 -10.11 3.91
C ASP A 98 -9.93 -9.03 2.84
N LEU A 99 -8.88 -8.37 2.33
CA LEU A 99 -8.98 -7.41 1.22
C LEU A 99 -9.17 -8.07 -0.15
N SER A 100 -8.90 -9.37 -0.27
CA SER A 100 -9.06 -10.10 -1.53
C SER A 100 -10.53 -10.12 -2.00
N PHE A 101 -11.48 -10.22 -1.08
CA PHE A 101 -12.92 -10.12 -1.35
C PHE A 101 -13.29 -8.79 -2.03
N PHE A 102 -12.66 -7.68 -1.63
CA PHE A 102 -12.91 -6.36 -2.20
C PHE A 102 -12.26 -6.15 -3.58
N ASN A 103 -11.40 -7.06 -4.04
CA ASN A 103 -10.81 -6.96 -5.38
C ASN A 103 -11.85 -7.20 -6.49
N GLU A 104 -12.89 -7.98 -6.22
CA GLU A 104 -13.96 -8.28 -7.19
C GLU A 104 -15.06 -7.22 -7.22
N ILE A 105 -15.13 -6.40 -6.17
CA ILE A 105 -16.16 -5.37 -6.01
C ILE A 105 -15.74 -4.10 -6.74
N ARG A 106 -16.59 -3.60 -7.63
CA ARG A 106 -16.36 -2.34 -8.33
C ARG A 106 -16.55 -1.13 -7.41
N ILE A 107 -15.83 -0.04 -7.68
CA ILE A 107 -15.91 1.19 -6.86
C ILE A 107 -17.34 1.75 -6.80
N GLU A 108 -18.07 1.70 -7.91
CA GLU A 108 -19.44 2.22 -8.03
C GLU A 108 -20.52 1.21 -7.60
N ASP A 109 -20.16 0.05 -7.02
CA ASP A 109 -21.14 -0.93 -6.57
C ASP A 109 -21.95 -0.35 -5.38
N PRO A 110 -23.30 -0.33 -5.46
CA PRO A 110 -24.15 0.22 -4.41
C PRO A 110 -23.94 -0.41 -3.03
N ARG A 111 -23.48 -1.66 -2.98
CA ARG A 111 -23.29 -2.43 -1.75
C ARG A 111 -22.01 -2.07 -1.00
N VAL A 112 -21.07 -1.36 -1.63
CA VAL A 112 -19.77 -1.03 -1.02
C VAL A 112 -19.93 -0.35 0.34
N ALA A 113 -20.88 0.58 0.48
CA ALA A 113 -21.09 1.28 1.75
C ALA A 113 -21.55 0.35 2.87
N GLU A 114 -22.39 -0.64 2.56
CA GLU A 114 -22.85 -1.65 3.52
C GLU A 114 -21.73 -2.64 3.85
N LEU A 115 -20.98 -3.08 2.84
CA LEU A 115 -19.86 -4.00 2.99
C LEU A 115 -18.74 -3.39 3.85
N CYS A 116 -18.42 -2.12 3.66
CA CYS A 116 -17.46 -1.40 4.52
C CYS A 116 -17.94 -1.38 5.98
N ALA A 117 -19.23 -1.14 6.21
CA ALA A 117 -19.79 -1.11 7.56
C ALA A 117 -19.71 -2.49 8.25
N LYS A 118 -19.91 -3.59 7.51
CA LYS A 118 -19.82 -4.97 8.07
C LYS A 118 -18.38 -5.40 8.35
N THR A 119 -17.43 -4.95 7.54
CA THR A 119 -16.00 -5.33 7.62
C THR A 119 -15.15 -4.36 8.46
N SER A 120 -15.77 -3.34 9.06
CA SER A 120 -15.07 -2.27 9.80
C SER A 120 -14.06 -1.48 8.96
N GLU A 121 -14.27 -1.43 7.64
CA GLU A 121 -13.51 -0.60 6.71
C GLU A 121 -14.14 0.80 6.57
N PRO A 122 -13.35 1.83 6.20
CA PRO A 122 -13.84 3.20 6.15
C PRO A 122 -14.88 3.35 5.04
N SER A 123 -15.95 4.08 5.34
CA SER A 123 -17.00 4.38 4.35
C SER A 123 -16.44 5.12 3.12
N PRO A 124 -17.09 5.03 1.95
CA PRO A 124 -16.61 5.70 0.74
C PRO A 124 -16.33 7.18 0.88
N TYR A 125 -17.17 7.90 1.62
CA TYR A 125 -16.95 9.30 1.93
C TYR A 125 -15.69 9.53 2.77
N ALA A 126 -15.42 8.66 3.75
CA ALA A 126 -14.21 8.76 4.57
C ALA A 126 -12.96 8.49 3.72
N ILE A 127 -13.01 7.53 2.80
CA ILE A 127 -11.92 7.29 1.84
C ILE A 127 -11.69 8.51 0.94
N LEU A 128 -12.76 9.14 0.45
CA LEU A 128 -12.65 10.38 -0.33
C LEU A 128 -11.96 11.49 0.47
N LEU A 129 -12.32 11.68 1.73
CA LEU A 129 -11.65 12.69 2.58
C LEU A 129 -10.17 12.39 2.76
N THR A 130 -9.80 11.14 3.06
CA THR A 130 -8.39 10.71 3.17
C THR A 130 -7.64 10.96 1.86
N CYS A 131 -8.26 10.63 0.73
CA CYS A 131 -7.72 10.85 -0.60
C CYS A 131 -7.45 12.35 -0.85
N LEU A 132 -8.40 13.22 -0.52
CA LEU A 132 -8.23 14.67 -0.69
C LEU A 132 -7.16 15.25 0.24
N GLN A 133 -7.12 14.79 1.49
CA GLN A 133 -6.15 15.27 2.46
C GLN A 133 -4.73 14.85 2.10
N ARG A 134 -4.53 13.60 1.65
CA ARG A 134 -3.20 13.07 1.31
C ARG A 134 -2.63 13.69 0.02
N ASN A 135 -3.47 13.91 -0.99
CA ASN A 135 -3.00 14.35 -2.30
C ASN A 135 -2.96 15.87 -2.44
N PHE A 136 -3.91 16.58 -1.83
CA PHE A 136 -4.09 18.01 -2.05
C PHE A 136 -4.00 18.85 -0.77
N GLY A 137 -3.86 18.22 0.41
CA GLY A 137 -3.95 18.92 1.69
C GLY A 137 -5.34 19.50 1.97
N LEU A 138 -6.37 19.07 1.23
CA LEU A 138 -7.72 19.58 1.31
C LEU A 138 -8.55 18.71 2.26
N GLY A 139 -9.18 19.33 3.27
CA GLY A 139 -10.07 18.65 4.21
C GLY A 139 -11.56 18.74 3.82
N ASP A 140 -12.43 18.33 4.74
CA ASP A 140 -13.90 18.26 4.57
C ASP A 140 -14.54 19.56 4.07
N LYS A 141 -13.93 20.71 4.37
CA LYS A 141 -14.40 22.05 3.96
C LYS A 141 -14.45 22.28 2.45
N ASN A 142 -13.83 21.41 1.65
CA ASN A 142 -13.74 21.56 0.20
C ASN A 142 -14.71 20.66 -0.56
N VAL A 143 -15.51 19.86 0.15
CA VAL A 143 -16.54 19.01 -0.45
C VAL A 143 -17.90 19.68 -0.26
N LYS A 144 -18.44 20.24 -1.34
CA LYS A 144 -19.81 20.76 -1.34
C LYS A 144 -20.76 19.66 -1.76
N TYR A 145 -21.85 19.48 -1.04
CA TYR A 145 -22.90 18.57 -1.45
C TYR A 145 -24.28 19.17 -1.21
N GLU A 146 -25.16 19.00 -2.19
CA GLU A 146 -26.52 19.56 -2.21
C GLU A 146 -27.52 18.45 -2.54
N LEU A 147 -28.67 18.46 -1.88
CA LEU A 147 -29.78 17.57 -2.18
C LEU A 147 -30.78 18.33 -3.07
N LYS A 148 -31.02 17.84 -4.27
CA LYS A 148 -32.09 18.32 -5.14
C LYS A 148 -33.23 17.31 -5.16
N THR A 149 -34.44 17.80 -4.94
CA THR A 149 -35.67 17.01 -5.09
C THR A 149 -36.25 17.29 -6.48
N LEU A 150 -36.40 16.26 -7.31
CA LEU A 150 -37.02 16.40 -8.63
C LEU A 150 -38.52 16.12 -8.57
N LYS A 151 -39.22 16.50 -9.65
CA LYS A 151 -40.59 16.07 -9.90
C LYS A 151 -40.68 14.53 -9.85
N HIS A 152 -41.71 14.00 -9.19
CA HIS A 152 -41.93 12.57 -8.89
C HIS A 152 -41.15 11.96 -7.71
N GLN A 153 -40.85 12.73 -6.65
CA GLN A 153 -40.22 12.25 -5.39
C GLN A 153 -38.85 11.57 -5.57
N LYS A 154 -38.16 11.81 -6.69
CA LYS A 154 -36.80 11.33 -6.90
C LYS A 154 -35.83 12.35 -6.29
N ASN A 155 -35.00 11.89 -5.35
CA ASN A 155 -33.97 12.72 -4.74
C ASN A 155 -32.64 12.51 -5.47
N GLU A 156 -31.92 13.57 -5.74
CA GLU A 156 -30.57 13.54 -6.32
C GLU A 156 -29.60 14.28 -5.39
N VAL A 157 -28.42 13.70 -5.20
CA VAL A 157 -27.32 14.38 -4.51
C VAL A 157 -26.32 14.85 -5.55
N ILE A 158 -26.04 16.15 -5.52
CA ILE A 158 -24.95 16.75 -6.27
C ILE A 158 -23.78 16.90 -5.33
N MET A 159 -22.61 16.37 -5.71
CA MET A 159 -21.37 16.55 -4.95
C MET A 159 -20.31 17.17 -5.84
N THR A 160 -19.67 18.21 -5.34
CA THR A 160 -18.63 18.95 -6.04
C THR A 160 -17.35 18.94 -5.22
N VAL A 161 -16.27 18.46 -5.85
CA VAL A 161 -14.92 18.35 -5.30
C VAL A 161 -13.95 18.91 -6.33
N GLY A 162 -13.49 20.14 -6.11
CA GLY A 162 -12.61 20.85 -7.04
C GLY A 162 -13.23 20.95 -8.44
N LYS A 163 -12.61 20.29 -9.43
CA LYS A 163 -13.06 20.25 -10.83
C LYS A 163 -14.07 19.15 -11.14
N HIS A 164 -14.36 18.26 -10.18
CA HIS A 164 -15.24 17.12 -10.38
C HIS A 164 -16.59 17.39 -9.72
N THR A 165 -17.64 17.42 -10.54
CA THR A 165 -19.03 17.50 -10.09
C THR A 165 -19.77 16.26 -10.55
N VAL A 166 -20.43 15.58 -9.62
CA VAL A 166 -21.23 14.38 -9.90
C VAL A 166 -22.65 14.59 -9.40
N GLN A 167 -23.60 13.97 -10.09
CA GLN A 167 -25.01 13.97 -9.73
C GLN A 167 -25.47 12.53 -9.65
N VAL A 168 -26.00 12.11 -8.51
CA VAL A 168 -26.38 10.71 -8.28
C VAL A 168 -27.81 10.60 -7.73
N PRO A 169 -28.68 9.79 -8.37
CA PRO A 169 -30.02 9.54 -7.85
C PRO A 169 -29.94 8.70 -6.57
N CYS A 170 -30.60 9.15 -5.51
CA CYS A 170 -30.55 8.53 -4.20
C CYS A 170 -31.93 8.36 -3.56
N LYS A 171 -32.05 7.36 -2.69
CA LYS A 171 -33.25 7.19 -1.86
C LYS A 171 -33.14 8.06 -0.60
N ASN A 172 -31.97 8.03 0.04
CA ASN A 172 -31.67 8.71 1.29
C ASN A 172 -30.45 9.64 1.15
N LYS A 173 -30.42 10.74 1.91
CA LYS A 173 -29.28 11.67 1.96
C LYS A 173 -27.96 10.98 2.30
N ARG A 174 -27.98 10.04 3.26
CA ARG A 174 -26.79 9.27 3.69
C ARG A 174 -26.25 8.40 2.56
N ASP A 175 -27.13 7.71 1.84
CA ASP A 175 -26.76 6.81 0.74
C ASP A 175 -26.28 7.60 -0.49
N GLY A 176 -26.99 8.68 -0.83
CA GLY A 176 -26.55 9.60 -1.90
C GLY A 176 -25.18 10.19 -1.64
N LYS A 177 -24.85 10.53 -0.38
CA LYS A 177 -23.51 10.99 0.00
C LYS A 177 -22.43 9.94 -0.28
N GLN A 178 -22.68 8.66 0.03
CA GLN A 178 -21.70 7.60 -0.21
C GLN A 178 -21.54 7.30 -1.71
N ARG A 179 -22.64 7.22 -2.45
CA ARG A 179 -22.58 6.96 -3.91
C ARG A 179 -21.96 8.11 -4.69
N ALA A 180 -22.25 9.36 -4.30
CA ALA A 180 -21.55 10.51 -4.87
C ALA A 180 -20.04 10.46 -4.57
N ALA A 181 -19.64 10.04 -3.36
CA ALA A 181 -18.23 9.87 -3.04
C ALA A 181 -17.55 8.77 -3.87
N GLN A 182 -18.23 7.65 -4.13
CA GLN A 182 -17.75 6.59 -5.02
C GLN A 182 -17.51 7.10 -6.45
N ALA A 183 -18.48 7.83 -7.01
CA ALA A 183 -18.36 8.39 -8.36
C ALA A 183 -17.19 9.39 -8.47
N ILE A 184 -16.97 10.22 -7.45
CA ILE A 184 -15.81 11.12 -7.42
C ILE A 184 -14.51 10.33 -7.28
N LEU A 185 -14.46 9.31 -6.43
CA LEU A 185 -13.29 8.44 -6.30
C LEU A 185 -12.95 7.74 -7.62
N GLN A 186 -13.95 7.27 -8.35
CA GLN A 186 -13.77 6.69 -9.68
C GLN A 186 -13.23 7.72 -10.69
N ALA A 187 -13.70 8.97 -10.63
CA ALA A 187 -13.21 10.05 -11.47
C ALA A 187 -11.76 10.47 -11.12
N LEU A 188 -11.39 10.43 -9.84
CA LEU A 188 -10.03 10.70 -9.35
C LEU A 188 -9.06 9.55 -9.69
N HIS A 189 -9.55 8.32 -9.69
CA HIS A 189 -8.81 7.11 -10.03
C HIS A 189 -9.45 6.34 -11.18
N PRO A 190 -9.41 6.86 -12.43
CA PRO A 190 -10.04 6.18 -13.59
C PRO A 190 -9.50 4.77 -13.86
N HIS A 191 -8.33 4.47 -13.30
CA HIS A 191 -7.56 3.27 -13.55
C HIS A 191 -7.73 2.20 -12.48
N ILE A 192 -8.30 2.58 -11.35
CA ILE A 192 -8.66 1.64 -10.29
C ILE A 192 -10.13 1.32 -10.53
N SER A 193 -10.43 0.06 -10.76
CA SER A 193 -11.81 -0.42 -10.93
C SER A 193 -12.33 -1.11 -9.68
N SER A 194 -11.44 -1.64 -8.85
CA SER A 194 -11.79 -2.41 -7.65
C SER A 194 -11.73 -1.57 -6.37
N TRP A 195 -12.65 -1.86 -5.46
CA TRP A 195 -12.67 -1.23 -4.14
C TRP A 195 -11.48 -1.66 -3.28
N GLY A 196 -11.03 -2.91 -3.41
CA GLY A 196 -9.87 -3.43 -2.68
C GLY A 196 -8.60 -2.63 -2.93
N SER A 197 -8.36 -2.22 -4.18
CA SER A 197 -7.22 -1.36 -4.51
C SER A 197 -7.32 0.04 -3.89
N LEU A 198 -8.53 0.61 -3.78
CA LEU A 198 -8.73 1.86 -3.02
C LEU A 198 -8.49 1.68 -1.52
N LEU A 199 -8.91 0.55 -0.95
CA LEU A 199 -8.65 0.22 0.46
C LEU A 199 -7.15 0.04 0.74
N ARG A 200 -6.38 -0.52 -0.20
CA ARG A 200 -4.91 -0.56 -0.06
C ARG A 200 -4.28 0.84 -0.06
N LEU A 201 -4.86 1.80 -0.80
CA LEU A 201 -4.35 3.17 -0.87
C LEU A 201 -4.76 4.05 0.32
N TYR A 202 -6.01 3.94 0.76
CA TYR A 202 -6.67 4.89 1.67
C TYR A 202 -7.44 4.23 2.81
N GLY A 203 -7.51 2.90 2.84
CA GLY A 203 -8.21 2.13 3.86
C GLY A 203 -7.50 2.16 5.22
N SER A 204 -8.11 1.48 6.20
CA SER A 204 -7.66 1.51 7.60
C SER A 204 -6.20 1.10 7.77
N HIS A 205 -5.73 0.12 6.99
CA HIS A 205 -4.34 -0.36 7.05
C HIS A 205 -3.32 0.66 6.53
N SER A 206 -3.66 1.46 5.51
CA SER A 206 -2.81 2.55 5.05
C SER A 206 -2.67 3.66 6.11
N LEU A 207 -3.71 3.87 6.92
CA LEU A 207 -3.74 4.88 7.98
C LEU A 207 -3.03 4.39 9.25
N LYS A 208 -3.20 3.12 9.61
CA LYS A 208 -2.54 2.48 10.75
C LYS A 208 -1.02 2.50 10.57
N THR A 209 -0.51 2.08 9.42
CA THR A 209 0.96 2.07 9.18
C THR A 209 1.62 3.45 9.32
N VAL A 210 0.96 4.54 8.93
CA VAL A 210 1.51 5.90 9.08
C VAL A 210 1.39 6.39 10.53
N LYS A 211 0.25 6.12 11.20
CA LYS A 211 0.02 6.56 12.57
C LYS A 211 0.82 5.76 13.60
N GLU A 212 0.89 4.44 13.42
CA GLU A 212 1.67 3.53 14.25
C GLU A 212 3.17 3.81 14.08
N LYS A 213 3.69 3.97 12.85
CA LYS A 213 5.10 4.38 12.66
C LYS A 213 5.41 5.70 13.35
N LYS A 214 4.53 6.70 13.22
CA LYS A 214 4.71 8.00 13.87
C LYS A 214 4.65 7.87 15.40
N GLN A 215 3.77 7.02 15.94
CA GLN A 215 3.67 6.78 17.38
C GLN A 215 4.88 5.99 17.91
N GLU A 216 5.40 5.02 17.16
CA GLU A 216 6.62 4.29 17.49
C GLU A 216 7.84 5.24 17.49
N GLU A 217 7.98 6.08 16.46
CA GLU A 217 9.03 7.12 16.40
C GLU A 217 8.94 8.10 17.58
N GLN A 218 7.73 8.57 17.91
CA GLN A 218 7.49 9.43 19.06
C GLN A 218 7.81 8.72 20.38
N GLN A 219 7.47 7.44 20.50
CA GLN A 219 7.76 6.65 21.70
C GLN A 219 9.28 6.46 21.88
N ILE A 220 10.03 6.24 20.80
CA ILE A 220 11.50 6.18 20.84
C ILE A 220 12.09 7.53 21.26
N THR A 221 11.60 8.63 20.69
CA THR A 221 12.04 9.99 21.04
C THR A 221 11.78 10.32 22.52
N LEU A 222 10.60 9.93 23.04
CA LEU A 222 10.26 10.07 24.46
C LEU A 222 11.13 9.19 25.37
N LEU A 223 11.54 8.02 24.89
CA LEU A 223 12.48 7.17 25.63
C LEU A 223 13.86 7.81 25.66
N GLN A 224 14.31 8.46 24.57
CA GLN A 224 15.56 9.23 24.53
C GLN A 224 15.56 10.40 25.52
N SER A 225 14.46 11.13 25.63
CA SER A 225 14.35 12.24 26.60
C SER A 225 14.30 11.81 28.07
N LYS A 226 14.04 10.52 28.35
CA LYS A 226 14.08 9.94 29.71
C LYS A 226 15.49 9.56 30.16
N ALA A 227 16.52 9.78 29.33
CA ALA A 227 17.90 9.56 29.74
C ALA A 227 18.29 10.53 30.86
N ALA A 228 18.82 10.00 31.96
CA ALA A 228 19.45 10.83 32.98
C ALA A 228 20.85 11.27 32.50
N VAL A 229 21.25 12.49 32.85
CA VAL A 229 22.59 13.03 32.53
C VAL A 229 23.64 12.11 33.18
N ASN A 230 24.60 11.63 32.39
CA ASN A 230 25.69 10.71 32.79
C ASN A 230 25.29 9.27 33.15
N ALA A 231 24.10 8.79 32.77
CA ALA A 231 23.74 7.38 32.89
C ALA A 231 23.25 6.79 31.56
N PRO A 232 23.49 5.49 31.30
CA PRO A 232 22.98 4.84 30.10
C PRO A 232 21.45 4.77 30.13
N ASN A 233 20.82 4.91 28.97
CA ASN A 233 19.37 4.91 28.84
C ASN A 233 18.80 3.49 28.93
N TYR A 234 18.59 3.02 30.17
CA TYR A 234 18.02 1.70 30.45
C TYR A 234 16.63 1.49 29.84
N ALA A 235 15.85 2.56 29.62
CA ALA A 235 14.53 2.45 29.03
C ALA A 235 14.60 2.07 27.53
N ILE A 236 15.56 2.64 26.79
CA ILE A 236 15.84 2.24 25.40
C ILE A 236 16.43 0.84 25.34
N LEU A 237 17.39 0.52 26.22
CA LEU A 237 18.03 -0.80 26.24
C LEU A 237 17.03 -1.93 26.54
N ASN A 238 16.08 -1.70 27.45
CA ASN A 238 15.02 -2.66 27.74
C ASN A 238 14.04 -2.83 26.57
N LYS A 239 13.66 -1.73 25.90
CA LYS A 239 12.82 -1.79 24.69
C LYS A 239 13.53 -2.55 23.56
N LEU A 240 14.82 -2.29 23.34
CA LEU A 240 15.65 -3.02 22.38
C LEU A 240 15.71 -4.52 22.72
N ARG A 241 15.92 -4.87 23.99
CA ARG A 241 15.95 -6.27 24.44
C ARG A 241 14.63 -7.00 24.15
N GLN A 242 13.49 -6.34 24.38
CA GLN A 242 12.18 -6.90 24.07
C GLN A 242 11.98 -7.13 22.56
N GLU A 243 12.34 -6.16 21.72
CA GLU A 243 12.23 -6.31 20.26
C GLU A 243 13.19 -7.40 19.73
N MET A 244 14.40 -7.51 20.30
CA MET A 244 15.34 -8.58 19.95
C MET A 244 14.83 -9.97 20.31
N LEU A 245 14.14 -10.11 21.44
CA LEU A 245 13.47 -11.36 21.81
C LEU A 245 12.33 -11.72 20.85
N LYS A 246 11.54 -10.72 20.43
CA LYS A 246 10.47 -10.90 19.44
C LYS A 246 11.02 -11.31 18.07
N LEU A 247 12.11 -10.68 17.62
CA LEU A 247 12.81 -11.05 16.39
C LEU A 247 13.37 -12.48 16.44
N ARG A 248 13.92 -12.88 17.59
CA ARG A 248 14.40 -14.24 17.80
C ARG A 248 13.26 -15.26 17.67
N GLN A 249 12.12 -15.03 18.35
CA GLN A 249 10.95 -15.89 18.24
C GLN A 249 10.44 -16.00 16.80
N MET A 250 10.43 -14.89 16.07
CA MET A 250 10.02 -14.87 14.67
C MET A 250 10.98 -15.67 13.78
N ARG A 251 12.30 -15.62 14.04
CA ARG A 251 13.30 -16.45 13.33
C ARG A 251 13.17 -17.93 13.67
N GLU A 252 12.95 -18.27 14.94
CA GLU A 252 12.76 -19.66 15.38
C GLU A 252 11.46 -20.28 14.81
N ALA A 253 10.44 -19.45 14.55
CA ALA A 253 9.20 -19.86 13.89
C ALA A 253 9.37 -20.16 12.38
N VAL A 254 10.43 -19.66 11.74
CA VAL A 254 10.79 -20.01 10.36
C VAL A 254 11.63 -21.30 10.40
N GLN A 255 10.94 -22.44 10.38
CA GLN A 255 11.59 -23.75 10.26
C GLN A 255 11.89 -24.04 8.78
N PRO A 256 13.13 -24.45 8.42
CA PRO A 256 13.41 -24.93 7.07
C PRO A 256 12.62 -26.21 6.81
N ILE A 257 12.05 -26.37 5.60
CA ILE A 257 11.19 -27.50 5.19
C ILE A 257 12.02 -28.79 4.94
N GLY A 258 13.06 -29.01 5.74
CA GLY A 258 13.97 -30.14 5.63
C GLY A 258 15.19 -29.87 4.73
N ARG A 259 16.19 -30.72 4.90
CA ARG A 259 17.39 -30.78 4.06
C ARG A 259 17.08 -31.74 2.92
N PHE A 260 17.22 -31.31 1.68
CA PHE A 260 17.10 -32.20 0.52
C PHE A 260 18.17 -33.29 0.63
N ILE A 261 17.73 -34.55 0.71
CA ILE A 261 18.58 -35.73 0.63
C ILE A 261 18.35 -36.30 -0.77
N PRO A 262 19.32 -36.19 -1.69
CA PRO A 262 19.19 -36.77 -3.02
C PRO A 262 19.11 -38.31 -2.91
N PRO A 263 18.38 -38.99 -3.82
CA PRO A 263 18.42 -40.45 -3.94
C PRO A 263 19.83 -40.95 -4.26
N ASP A 264 20.16 -42.17 -3.80
CA ASP A 264 21.51 -42.78 -3.95
C ASP A 264 21.99 -42.88 -5.42
N ASP A 265 21.06 -42.83 -6.39
CA ASP A 265 21.34 -42.92 -7.82
C ASP A 265 21.65 -41.57 -8.50
N VAL A 266 21.60 -40.45 -7.75
CA VAL A 266 21.84 -39.10 -8.28
C VAL A 266 23.09 -38.50 -7.63
N GLY A 267 24.21 -38.54 -8.37
CA GLY A 267 25.42 -37.83 -7.99
C GLY A 267 25.18 -36.32 -7.92
N MET A 268 25.29 -35.74 -6.73
CA MET A 268 25.23 -34.28 -6.57
C MET A 268 26.42 -33.64 -7.30
N PRO A 269 26.22 -32.52 -8.02
CA PRO A 269 27.34 -31.77 -8.57
C PRO A 269 28.24 -31.30 -7.40
N SER A 270 29.47 -31.79 -7.36
CA SER A 270 30.46 -31.49 -6.31
C SER A 270 31.00 -30.05 -6.37
N THR A 271 30.60 -29.28 -7.37
CA THR A 271 31.16 -27.96 -7.69
C THR A 271 30.08 -26.90 -7.61
N SER A 272 30.27 -25.91 -6.73
CA SER A 272 29.43 -24.71 -6.68
C SER A 272 29.40 -24.06 -8.06
N GLY A 273 28.21 -23.79 -8.61
CA GLY A 273 28.02 -23.05 -9.87
C GLY A 273 28.45 -21.57 -9.81
N ALA A 274 29.21 -21.18 -8.78
CA ALA A 274 29.80 -19.85 -8.59
C ALA A 274 31.30 -19.82 -8.95
N ASP A 275 31.93 -20.95 -9.30
CA ASP A 275 33.32 -20.98 -9.76
C ASP A 275 33.44 -20.49 -11.21
N LEU A 276 33.90 -19.25 -11.36
CA LEU A 276 34.17 -18.58 -12.64
C LEU A 276 35.30 -19.24 -13.46
N ASN A 277 35.99 -20.24 -12.92
CA ASN A 277 37.12 -20.92 -13.57
C ASN A 277 36.69 -22.04 -14.53
N ASN A 278 35.40 -22.35 -14.64
CA ASN A 278 34.87 -23.41 -15.52
C ASN A 278 34.14 -22.86 -16.76
N VAL A 279 34.34 -21.58 -17.11
CA VAL A 279 33.81 -21.02 -18.35
C VAL A 279 34.92 -21.04 -19.40
N ASP A 280 34.87 -21.98 -20.33
CA ASP A 280 35.69 -21.92 -21.55
C ASP A 280 35.23 -20.73 -22.40
N LEU A 281 36.20 -19.92 -22.85
CA LEU A 281 36.02 -18.77 -23.75
C LEU A 281 35.67 -19.19 -25.18
#